data_AF-A0A947CKC4-F1
#
_entry.id   AF-A0A947CKC4-F1
#
_cell.length_a   1.000
_cell.length_b   1.000
_cell.length_c   1.000
_cell.angle_alpha   90.00
_cell.angle_beta   90.00
_cell.angle_gamma   90.00
#
_symmetry.space_group_name_H-M   'P 1'
#
loop_
_entity.id
_entity.type
_entity.pdbx_description
1 polymer ?
#
loop_
_entity_poly.entity_id
_entity_poly.type
_entity_poly.pdbx_seq_one_letter_code
_entity_poly.pdbx_strand_id
1 'polypeptide(L)'
;LQGSLRITTQPADARIFLDKRLVGVGSYTSTVPVGQYALTVEKGKRPAVARTLDVNADRTTNVNIAMPLAPKSGRLELLIASSTAGGLLGGTAFGSVFDSQGGAALGVGAGLGIGFVGGFFGIPDDIPVSSSSLIIGSSLWMATEGVLLTALFSCDRTKMEGGATDEDCADPDVFASVGAIAGVTGLVGSALWGHRLKLSAGDVALINSGATWGLAAGGLLWSTFDEEPEARDPLLLAGLNLGLLASGIIAAQVEVTRARSALIDLSGLGGLLVGVAAARLAEETGAGIDRADHFALVGMAAGLIAGSFLTRGIGEADGGSSSLRPATQSITDAAGRSNLGLGAALEF
;
A
#
# COMPACT_ATOMS: atom_id res chain seq x y z
N LEU A 1 43.50 36.81 2.32
CA LEU A 1 43.63 35.50 3.00
C LEU A 1 42.96 34.45 2.11
N GLN A 2 43.57 33.27 1.98
CA GLN A 2 43.04 32.17 1.17
C GLN A 2 42.77 30.96 2.07
N GLY A 3 41.75 30.18 1.71
CA GLY A 3 41.45 28.88 2.31
C GLY A 3 41.32 27.82 1.22
N SER A 4 41.51 26.56 1.58
CA SER A 4 41.36 25.42 0.66
C SER A 4 39.96 24.84 0.79
N LEU A 5 39.27 24.62 -0.32
CA LEU A 5 37.92 24.03 -0.34
C LEU A 5 37.97 22.71 -1.10
N ARG A 6 37.55 21.63 -0.45
CA ARG A 6 37.42 20.30 -1.06
C ARG A 6 35.99 19.81 -0.88
N ILE A 7 35.30 19.58 -1.98
CA ILE A 7 33.92 19.10 -2.03
C ILE A 7 33.91 17.75 -2.74
N THR A 8 33.23 16.77 -2.16
CA THR A 8 32.92 15.49 -2.80
C THR A 8 31.43 15.23 -2.72
N THR A 9 30.85 14.64 -3.77
CA THR A 9 29.42 14.34 -3.83
C THR A 9 29.17 12.86 -4.06
N GLN A 10 28.07 12.37 -3.50
CA GLN A 10 27.51 11.06 -3.81
C GLN A 10 26.06 11.26 -4.29
N PRO A 11 25.73 10.95 -5.55
CA PRO A 11 26.56 10.26 -6.55
C PRO A 11 27.70 11.13 -7.11
N ALA A 12 28.75 10.47 -7.63
CA ALA A 12 29.98 11.09 -8.12
C ALA A 12 29.83 11.86 -9.45
N ASP A 13 28.62 11.98 -9.96
CA ASP A 13 28.29 12.65 -11.22
C ASP A 13 27.31 13.81 -11.00
N ALA A 14 27.17 14.28 -9.75
CA ALA A 14 26.39 15.45 -9.38
C ALA A 14 27.13 16.75 -9.71
N ARG A 15 26.38 17.75 -10.18
CA ARG A 15 26.90 19.08 -10.53
C ARG A 15 27.04 19.91 -9.25
N ILE A 16 28.21 20.54 -9.09
CA ILE A 16 28.55 21.35 -7.92
C ILE A 16 28.54 22.82 -8.35
N PHE A 17 27.71 23.61 -7.70
CA PHE A 17 27.62 25.06 -7.90
C PHE A 17 28.09 25.78 -6.65
N LEU A 18 28.98 26.75 -6.82
CA LEU A 18 29.40 27.68 -5.78
C LEU A 18 28.95 29.08 -6.20
N ASP A 19 28.15 29.74 -5.37
CA ASP A 19 27.52 31.04 -5.68
C ASP A 19 26.83 31.05 -7.04
N LYS A 20 26.04 30.00 -7.31
CA LYS A 20 25.31 29.77 -8.59
C LYS A 20 26.19 29.52 -9.82
N ARG A 21 27.52 29.45 -9.67
CA ARG A 21 28.44 29.10 -10.75
C ARG A 21 28.80 27.62 -10.69
N LEU A 22 28.68 26.91 -11.82
CA LEU A 22 29.15 25.51 -11.93
C LEU A 22 30.68 25.48 -11.77
N VAL A 23 31.15 24.77 -10.75
CA VAL A 23 32.58 24.67 -10.42
C VAL A 23 33.16 23.28 -10.62
N GLY A 24 32.32 22.23 -10.63
CA GLY A 24 32.78 20.86 -10.82
C GLY A 24 31.64 19.86 -10.93
N VAL A 25 32.01 18.60 -11.18
CA VAL A 25 31.10 17.45 -11.22
C VAL A 25 31.72 16.35 -10.36
N GLY A 26 31.01 15.84 -9.37
CA GLY A 26 31.46 14.76 -8.48
C GLY A 26 32.44 15.19 -7.39
N SER A 27 33.47 15.92 -7.78
CA SER A 27 34.44 16.49 -6.86
C SER A 27 34.91 17.86 -7.32
N TYR A 28 35.29 18.70 -6.36
CA TYR A 28 35.85 20.02 -6.61
C TYR A 28 36.91 20.29 -5.55
N THR A 29 38.12 20.66 -5.96
CA THR A 29 39.19 21.12 -5.06
C THR A 29 39.77 22.40 -5.61
N SER A 30 39.73 23.48 -4.82
CA SER A 30 40.31 24.76 -5.21
C SER A 30 40.61 25.62 -4.00
N THR A 31 41.53 26.56 -4.19
CA THR A 31 41.84 27.60 -3.20
C THR A 31 40.94 28.81 -3.48
N VAL A 32 40.18 29.24 -2.47
CA VAL A 32 39.23 30.35 -2.59
C VAL A 32 39.50 31.42 -1.52
N PRO A 33 39.11 32.67 -1.76
CA PRO A 33 39.14 33.71 -0.73
C PRO A 33 38.39 33.28 0.54
N VAL A 34 38.80 33.81 1.68
CA VAL A 34 38.06 33.65 2.94
C VAL A 34 36.71 34.35 2.82
N GLY A 35 35.63 33.66 3.21
CA GLY A 35 34.27 34.18 3.09
C GLY A 35 33.20 33.10 3.20
N GLN A 36 31.94 33.54 3.10
CA GLN A 36 30.78 32.65 3.02
C GLN A 36 30.47 32.34 1.55
N TYR A 37 30.15 31.09 1.27
CA TYR A 37 29.79 30.62 -0.06
C TYR A 37 28.47 29.86 -0.03
N ALA A 38 27.62 30.10 -1.03
CA ALA A 38 26.40 29.33 -1.25
C ALA A 38 26.72 28.11 -2.13
N LEU A 39 26.78 26.94 -1.52
CA LEU A 39 26.96 25.66 -2.21
C LEU A 39 25.61 25.09 -2.60
N THR A 40 25.42 24.78 -3.87
CA THR A 40 24.26 24.02 -4.37
C THR A 40 24.77 22.79 -5.14
N VAL A 41 24.24 21.61 -4.83
CA VAL A 41 24.54 20.37 -5.54
C VAL A 41 23.29 19.83 -6.21
N GLU A 42 23.37 19.54 -7.50
CA GLU A 42 22.23 19.10 -8.30
C GLU A 42 22.53 17.83 -9.09
N LYS A 43 21.51 16.97 -9.22
CA LYS A 43 21.60 15.77 -10.05
C LYS A 43 20.22 15.35 -10.58
N GLY A 44 19.96 15.62 -11.87
CA GLY A 44 18.79 15.09 -12.57
C GLY A 44 17.48 15.23 -11.78
N LYS A 45 16.80 14.10 -11.53
CA LYS A 45 15.54 14.03 -10.77
C LYS A 45 15.70 14.01 -9.23
N ARG A 46 16.92 14.14 -8.69
CA ARG A 46 17.16 14.17 -7.24
C ARG A 46 16.94 15.59 -6.69
N PRO A 47 16.40 15.73 -5.47
CA PRO A 47 16.32 17.04 -4.81
C PRO A 47 17.70 17.69 -4.71
N ALA A 48 17.77 18.99 -5.04
CA ALA A 48 19.00 19.76 -4.91
C ALA A 48 19.34 19.96 -3.42
N VAL A 49 20.63 19.90 -3.09
CA VAL A 49 21.13 20.16 -1.73
C VAL A 49 21.79 21.53 -1.71
N ALA A 50 21.23 22.46 -0.94
CA ALA A 50 21.81 23.78 -0.71
C ALA A 50 22.42 23.88 0.70
N ARG A 51 23.63 24.41 0.81
CA ARG A 51 24.33 24.66 2.09
C ARG A 51 25.12 25.96 2.02
N THR A 52 25.21 26.65 3.16
CA THR A 52 26.16 27.75 3.33
C THR A 52 27.46 27.19 3.86
N LEU A 53 28.58 27.56 3.23
CA LEU A 53 29.93 27.16 3.64
C LEU A 53 30.71 28.38 4.12
N ASP A 54 31.33 28.27 5.30
CA ASP A 54 32.30 29.24 5.78
C ASP A 54 33.72 28.75 5.49
N VAL A 55 34.45 29.48 4.65
CA VAL A 55 35.86 29.20 4.33
C VAL A 55 36.75 30.11 5.14
N ASN A 56 37.62 29.52 5.96
CA ASN A 56 38.55 30.22 6.85
C ASN A 56 39.98 30.23 6.28
N ALA A 57 40.79 31.21 6.72
CA ALA A 57 42.19 31.33 6.31
C ALA A 57 42.99 30.09 6.73
N ASP A 58 43.88 29.64 5.83
CA ASP A 58 44.88 28.59 6.09
C ASP A 58 44.29 27.25 6.60
N ARG A 59 42.98 27.04 6.39
CA ARG A 59 42.29 25.78 6.68
C ARG A 59 41.73 25.17 5.42
N THR A 60 41.65 23.84 5.42
CA THR A 60 40.93 23.09 4.39
C THR A 60 39.51 22.81 4.88
N THR A 61 38.51 23.36 4.21
CA THR A 61 37.10 23.03 4.42
C THR A 61 36.75 21.81 3.56
N ASN A 62 36.60 20.66 4.21
CA ASN A 62 36.19 19.41 3.56
C ASN A 62 34.67 19.24 3.68
N VAL A 63 33.99 19.06 2.56
CA VAL A 63 32.53 18.91 2.51
C VAL A 63 32.19 17.66 1.72
N ASN A 64 31.57 16.68 2.38
CA ASN A 64 30.99 15.53 1.71
C ASN A 64 29.46 15.69 1.65
N ILE A 65 28.90 15.58 0.45
CA ILE A 65 27.47 15.74 0.20
C ILE A 65 26.90 14.45 -0.39
N ALA A 66 26.19 13.70 0.44
CA ALA A 66 25.30 12.64 -0.03
C ALA A 66 23.96 13.26 -0.43
N MET A 67 23.59 13.11 -1.71
CA MET A 67 22.30 13.56 -2.20
C MET A 67 21.20 12.55 -1.88
N PRO A 68 20.02 13.00 -1.42
CA PRO A 68 18.88 12.12 -1.23
C PRO A 68 18.46 11.48 -2.57
N LEU A 69 17.88 10.28 -2.48
CA LEU A 69 17.28 9.62 -3.65
C LEU A 69 16.10 10.45 -4.16
N ALA A 70 15.83 10.34 -5.47
CA ALA A 70 14.60 10.90 -6.01
C ALA A 70 13.39 10.21 -5.35
N PRO A 71 12.37 10.96 -4.89
CA PRO A 71 11.15 10.35 -4.40
C PRO A 71 10.56 9.47 -5.50
N LYS A 72 10.16 8.25 -5.13
CA LYS A 72 9.48 7.34 -6.06
C LYS A 72 8.12 7.95 -6.42
N SER A 73 7.79 7.94 -7.71
CA SER A 73 6.47 8.37 -8.19
C SER A 73 5.47 7.22 -7.99
N GLY A 74 4.32 7.55 -7.41
CA GLY A 74 3.17 6.67 -7.24
C GLY A 74 2.27 6.59 -8.46
N ARG A 75 2.61 7.28 -9.56
CA ARG A 75 1.75 7.39 -10.75
C ARG A 75 1.36 6.04 -11.33
N LEU A 76 2.33 5.12 -11.45
CA LEU A 76 2.05 3.78 -12.00
C LEU A 76 1.07 3.00 -11.11
N GLU A 77 1.16 3.15 -9.80
CA GLU A 77 0.27 2.48 -8.86
C GLU A 77 -1.16 3.00 -8.99
N LEU A 78 -1.33 4.32 -9.08
CA LEU A 78 -2.63 4.93 -9.33
C LEU A 78 -3.18 4.59 -10.71
N LEU A 79 -2.33 4.43 -11.72
CA LEU A 79 -2.76 3.98 -13.05
C LEU A 79 -3.31 2.57 -13.01
N ILE A 80 -2.61 1.65 -12.34
CA ILE A 80 -3.08 0.27 -12.17
C ILE A 80 -4.37 0.27 -11.36
N ALA A 81 -4.42 1.00 -10.23
CA ALA A 81 -5.60 1.04 -9.37
C ALA A 81 -6.82 1.68 -10.06
N SER A 82 -6.64 2.79 -10.78
CA SER A 82 -7.72 3.42 -11.55
C SER A 82 -8.21 2.52 -12.67
N SER A 83 -7.32 1.78 -13.33
CA SER A 83 -7.70 0.75 -14.30
C SER A 83 -8.56 -0.31 -13.62
N THR A 84 -8.07 -0.95 -12.55
CA THR A 84 -8.79 -2.00 -11.82
C THR A 84 -10.14 -1.52 -11.30
N ALA A 85 -10.18 -0.35 -10.67
CA ALA A 85 -11.41 0.26 -10.17
C ALA A 85 -12.39 0.55 -11.31
N GLY A 86 -11.89 1.11 -12.41
CA GLY A 86 -12.65 1.31 -13.63
C GLY A 86 -13.22 0.00 -14.15
N GLY A 87 -12.43 -1.08 -14.19
CA GLY A 87 -12.87 -2.42 -14.62
C GLY A 87 -13.97 -2.99 -13.74
N LEU A 88 -13.83 -2.87 -12.42
CA LEU A 88 -14.85 -3.31 -11.48
C LEU A 88 -16.16 -2.51 -11.67
N LEU A 89 -16.08 -1.18 -11.70
CA LEU A 89 -17.24 -0.30 -11.88
C LEU A 89 -17.88 -0.45 -13.28
N GLY A 90 -17.05 -0.62 -14.30
CA GLY A 90 -17.52 -0.86 -15.66
C GLY A 90 -18.23 -2.21 -15.78
N GLY A 91 -17.70 -3.25 -15.13
CA GLY A 91 -18.33 -4.57 -15.08
C GLY A 91 -19.68 -4.57 -14.41
N THR A 92 -19.82 -3.88 -13.26
CA THR A 92 -21.09 -3.78 -12.54
C THR A 92 -22.10 -2.91 -13.28
N ALA A 93 -21.70 -1.71 -13.73
CA ALA A 93 -22.60 -0.78 -14.41
C ALA A 93 -23.09 -1.31 -15.77
N PHE A 94 -22.23 -1.97 -16.56
CA PHE A 94 -22.68 -2.58 -17.81
C PHE A 94 -23.42 -3.89 -17.60
N GLY A 95 -23.11 -4.63 -16.52
CA GLY A 95 -23.85 -5.83 -16.13
C GLY A 95 -25.30 -5.52 -15.78
N SER A 96 -25.56 -4.41 -15.08
CA SER A 96 -26.94 -3.99 -14.74
C SER A 96 -27.69 -3.37 -15.92
N VAL A 97 -27.00 -2.67 -16.83
CA VAL A 97 -27.64 -2.07 -18.02
C VAL A 97 -27.92 -3.09 -19.12
N PHE A 98 -27.03 -4.07 -19.30
CA PHE A 98 -27.14 -5.08 -20.35
C PHE A 98 -27.23 -6.45 -19.70
N ASP A 99 -28.46 -6.89 -19.42
CA ASP A 99 -28.84 -8.17 -18.81
C ASP A 99 -28.43 -9.40 -19.67
N SER A 100 -27.12 -9.53 -19.90
CA SER A 100 -26.48 -10.52 -20.74
C SER A 100 -25.12 -10.84 -20.15
N GLN A 101 -24.77 -12.12 -20.08
CA GLN A 101 -23.45 -12.57 -19.60
C GLN A 101 -22.28 -11.93 -20.38
N GLY A 102 -22.51 -11.46 -21.61
CA GLY A 102 -21.53 -10.70 -22.40
C GLY A 102 -21.38 -9.23 -21.99
N GLY A 103 -22.42 -8.62 -21.41
CA GLY A 103 -22.45 -7.22 -20.98
C GLY A 103 -21.45 -6.93 -19.86
N ALA A 104 -21.35 -7.81 -18.86
CA ALA A 104 -20.40 -7.68 -17.76
C ALA A 104 -18.93 -7.76 -18.24
N ALA A 105 -18.61 -8.68 -19.15
CA ALA A 105 -17.24 -8.82 -19.68
C ALA A 105 -16.82 -7.61 -20.54
N LEU A 106 -17.72 -7.11 -21.38
CA LEU A 106 -17.51 -5.87 -22.13
C LEU A 106 -17.40 -4.65 -21.19
N GLY A 107 -18.20 -4.64 -20.12
CA GLY A 107 -18.17 -3.68 -19.04
C GLY A 107 -16.81 -3.60 -18.35
N VAL A 108 -16.24 -4.74 -17.98
CA VAL A 108 -14.90 -4.79 -17.38
C VAL A 108 -13.87 -4.24 -18.35
N GLY A 109 -13.90 -4.65 -19.62
CA GLY A 109 -12.96 -4.15 -20.64
C GLY A 109 -13.05 -2.63 -20.85
N ALA A 110 -14.26 -2.11 -21.02
CA ALA A 110 -14.51 -0.68 -21.16
C ALA A 110 -14.11 0.09 -19.89
N GLY A 111 -14.44 -0.46 -18.73
CA GLY A 111 -14.10 0.06 -17.43
C GLY A 111 -12.60 0.17 -17.19
N LEU A 112 -11.84 -0.90 -17.48
CA LEU A 112 -10.39 -0.90 -17.39
C LEU A 112 -9.79 0.19 -18.30
N GLY A 113 -10.31 0.31 -19.52
CA GLY A 113 -9.87 1.33 -20.49
C GLY A 113 -10.16 2.76 -20.04
N ILE A 114 -11.38 3.04 -19.56
CA ILE A 114 -11.77 4.37 -19.05
C ILE A 114 -10.95 4.70 -17.80
N GLY A 115 -10.80 3.74 -16.88
CA GLY A 115 -9.99 3.88 -15.68
C GLY A 115 -8.54 4.21 -16.01
N PHE A 116 -7.94 3.48 -16.95
CA PHE A 116 -6.57 3.73 -17.42
C PHE A 116 -6.42 5.10 -18.09
N VAL A 117 -7.28 5.43 -19.05
CA VAL A 117 -7.21 6.70 -19.80
C VAL A 117 -7.45 7.89 -18.87
N GLY A 118 -8.46 7.81 -18.00
CA GLY A 118 -8.73 8.82 -16.98
C GLY A 118 -7.55 9.00 -16.04
N GLY A 119 -6.96 7.90 -15.56
CA GLY A 119 -5.75 7.94 -14.77
C GLY A 119 -4.56 8.54 -15.51
N PHE A 120 -4.35 8.18 -16.78
CA PHE A 120 -3.21 8.62 -17.58
C PHE A 120 -3.15 10.13 -17.76
N PHE A 121 -4.30 10.75 -18.01
CA PHE A 121 -4.40 12.21 -18.17
C PHE A 121 -4.65 12.96 -16.86
N GLY A 122 -5.22 12.32 -15.83
CA GLY A 122 -5.59 12.95 -14.57
C GLY A 122 -4.55 12.86 -13.45
N ILE A 123 -3.64 11.88 -13.48
CA ILE A 123 -2.66 11.65 -12.41
C ILE A 123 -1.36 12.40 -12.72
N PRO A 124 -0.90 13.32 -11.84
CA PRO A 124 0.35 14.04 -12.05
C PRO A 124 1.58 13.13 -11.96
N ASP A 125 2.61 13.46 -12.73
CA ASP A 125 3.85 12.68 -12.89
C ASP A 125 4.66 12.53 -11.59
N ASP A 126 4.53 13.49 -10.68
CA ASP A 126 5.30 13.66 -9.47
C ASP A 126 4.53 13.28 -8.19
N ILE A 127 3.38 12.59 -8.33
CA ILE A 127 2.61 12.15 -7.15
C ILE A 127 3.46 11.24 -6.25
N PRO A 128 3.63 11.56 -4.96
CA PRO A 128 4.38 10.70 -4.05
C PRO A 128 3.71 9.33 -3.87
N VAL A 129 4.51 8.27 -3.70
CA VAL A 129 3.99 6.91 -3.41
C VAL A 129 3.12 6.87 -2.14
N SER A 130 3.40 7.69 -1.14
CA SER A 130 2.54 7.77 0.05
C SER A 130 1.16 8.31 -0.29
N SER A 131 1.08 9.36 -1.11
CA SER A 131 -0.17 9.95 -1.56
C SER A 131 -0.95 9.00 -2.46
N SER A 132 -0.30 8.32 -3.41
CA SER A 132 -0.97 7.33 -4.26
C SER A 132 -1.54 6.17 -3.44
N SER A 133 -0.74 5.60 -2.54
CA SER A 133 -1.18 4.50 -1.69
C SER A 133 -2.32 4.91 -0.76
N LEU A 134 -2.34 6.16 -0.28
CA LEU A 134 -3.39 6.66 0.60
C LEU A 134 -4.69 6.86 -0.18
N ILE A 135 -4.60 7.41 -1.40
CA ILE A 135 -5.74 7.56 -2.29
C ILE A 135 -6.36 6.21 -2.62
N ILE A 136 -5.53 5.25 -3.05
CA ILE A 136 -6.00 3.90 -3.41
C ILE A 136 -6.64 3.22 -2.19
N GLY A 137 -5.93 3.23 -1.06
CA GLY A 137 -6.41 2.64 0.19
C GLY A 137 -7.73 3.26 0.64
N SER A 138 -7.77 4.58 0.80
CA SER A 138 -8.97 5.30 1.27
C SER A 138 -10.18 5.14 0.38
N SER A 139 -9.98 5.10 -0.93
CA SER A 139 -11.06 4.80 -1.85
C SER A 139 -11.61 3.40 -1.61
N LEU A 140 -10.74 2.41 -1.40
CA LEU A 140 -11.14 1.03 -1.19
C LEU A 140 -11.86 0.83 0.16
N TRP A 141 -11.26 1.26 1.29
CA TRP A 141 -11.89 1.02 2.59
C TRP A 141 -13.14 1.88 2.82
N MET A 142 -13.21 3.12 2.29
CA MET A 142 -14.48 3.87 2.34
C MET A 142 -15.55 3.24 1.45
N ALA A 143 -15.20 2.71 0.26
CA ALA A 143 -16.18 2.01 -0.56
C ALA A 143 -16.76 0.80 0.18
N THR A 144 -15.89 0.00 0.81
CA THR A 144 -16.30 -1.14 1.65
C THR A 144 -17.16 -0.68 2.82
N GLU A 145 -16.76 0.37 3.55
CA GLU A 145 -17.53 0.93 4.66
C GLU A 145 -18.91 1.42 4.22
N GLY A 146 -18.99 2.10 3.08
CA GLY A 146 -20.26 2.55 2.50
C GLY A 146 -21.20 1.38 2.20
N VAL A 147 -20.70 0.32 1.59
CA VAL A 147 -21.47 -0.91 1.32
C VAL A 147 -21.93 -1.57 2.62
N LEU A 148 -21.06 -1.71 3.62
CA LEU A 148 -21.39 -2.31 4.91
C LEU A 148 -22.43 -1.49 5.69
N LEU A 149 -22.31 -0.16 5.69
CA LEU A 149 -23.30 0.73 6.28
C LEU A 149 -24.65 0.63 5.55
N THR A 150 -24.65 0.55 4.23
CA THR A 150 -25.89 0.33 3.47
C THR A 150 -26.53 -1.01 3.85
N ALA A 151 -25.74 -2.09 3.98
CA ALA A 151 -26.26 -3.40 4.38
C ALA A 151 -26.91 -3.34 5.76
N LEU A 152 -26.24 -2.69 6.72
CA LEU A 152 -26.73 -2.51 8.09
C LEU A 152 -28.07 -1.79 8.19
N PHE A 153 -28.32 -0.80 7.33
CA PHE A 153 -29.52 0.04 7.41
C PHE A 153 -30.60 -0.31 6.40
N SER A 154 -30.28 -1.11 5.38
CA SER A 154 -31.18 -1.35 4.24
C SER A 154 -31.58 -2.80 4.05
N CYS A 155 -31.07 -3.73 4.87
CA CYS A 155 -31.52 -5.12 4.89
C CYS A 155 -32.47 -5.32 6.07
N ASP A 156 -33.72 -5.68 5.78
CA ASP A 156 -34.65 -6.18 6.79
C ASP A 156 -34.50 -7.70 6.86
N ARG A 157 -34.05 -8.20 8.02
CA ARG A 157 -33.81 -9.63 8.24
C ARG A 157 -34.94 -10.17 9.09
N THR A 158 -35.87 -10.88 8.47
CA THR A 158 -36.97 -11.53 9.19
C THR A 158 -36.74 -13.03 9.27
N LYS A 159 -36.71 -13.57 10.51
CA LYS A 159 -36.68 -15.02 10.73
C LYS A 159 -38.07 -15.57 10.43
N MET A 160 -38.22 -16.36 9.36
CA MET A 160 -39.47 -17.06 9.08
C MET A 160 -39.71 -18.19 10.09
N GLU A 161 -40.98 -18.48 10.38
CA GLU A 161 -41.39 -19.67 11.12
C GLU A 161 -40.95 -20.93 10.35
N GLY A 162 -39.83 -21.53 10.76
CA GLY A 162 -39.19 -22.65 10.06
C GLY A 162 -37.67 -22.58 10.02
N GLY A 163 -37.06 -21.47 10.47
CA GLY A 163 -35.61 -21.31 10.57
C GLY A 163 -34.94 -20.82 9.28
N ALA A 164 -35.71 -20.54 8.22
CA ALA A 164 -35.23 -19.82 7.05
C ALA A 164 -35.21 -18.32 7.34
N THR A 165 -34.12 -17.65 7.01
CA THR A 165 -34.01 -16.19 7.03
C THR A 165 -34.40 -15.65 5.66
N ASP A 166 -35.44 -14.82 5.61
CA ASP A 166 -35.70 -13.97 4.44
C ASP A 166 -34.93 -12.67 4.64
N GLU A 167 -34.06 -12.36 3.69
CA GLU A 167 -33.23 -11.16 3.71
C GLU A 167 -33.67 -10.28 2.55
N ASP A 168 -34.55 -9.33 2.85
CA ASP A 168 -35.00 -8.33 1.88
C ASP A 168 -34.06 -7.13 2.00
N CYS A 169 -33.05 -7.11 1.13
CA CYS A 169 -32.10 -6.02 1.02
C CYS A 169 -32.51 -5.05 -0.09
N ALA A 170 -32.02 -3.81 0.03
CA ALA A 170 -32.08 -2.85 -1.07
C ALA A 170 -31.54 -3.42 -2.38
N ASP A 171 -31.98 -2.84 -3.49
CA ASP A 171 -31.51 -3.20 -4.82
C ASP A 171 -29.97 -3.20 -4.90
N PRO A 172 -29.32 -4.22 -5.50
CA PRO A 172 -27.87 -4.25 -5.75
C PRO A 172 -27.29 -2.94 -6.31
N ASP A 173 -28.07 -2.19 -7.10
CA ASP A 173 -27.66 -0.88 -7.63
C ASP A 173 -27.49 0.18 -6.54
N VAL A 174 -28.25 0.10 -5.44
CA VAL A 174 -28.08 0.97 -4.26
C VAL A 174 -26.75 0.69 -3.58
N PHE A 175 -26.38 -0.57 -3.40
CA PHE A 175 -25.08 -0.94 -2.83
C PHE A 175 -23.92 -0.46 -3.70
N ALA A 176 -24.00 -0.68 -5.01
CA ALA A 176 -22.97 -0.25 -5.95
C ALA A 176 -22.82 1.28 -5.96
N SER A 177 -23.93 2.01 -5.95
CA SER A 177 -23.91 3.48 -5.95
C SER A 177 -23.39 4.07 -4.65
N VAL A 178 -23.82 3.57 -3.48
CA VAL A 178 -23.30 4.04 -2.19
C VAL A 178 -21.83 3.70 -2.04
N GLY A 179 -21.41 2.49 -2.42
CA GLY A 179 -20.00 2.08 -2.42
C GLY A 179 -19.14 2.99 -3.32
N ALA A 180 -19.62 3.31 -4.52
CA ALA A 180 -18.92 4.23 -5.43
C ALA A 180 -18.80 5.65 -4.85
N ILE A 181 -19.88 6.19 -4.28
CA ILE A 181 -19.88 7.52 -3.65
C ILE A 181 -18.91 7.57 -2.46
N ALA A 182 -18.95 6.55 -1.60
CA ALA A 182 -18.05 6.46 -0.45
C ALA A 182 -16.59 6.31 -0.90
N GLY A 183 -16.32 5.51 -1.93
CA GLY A 183 -14.98 5.39 -2.52
C GLY A 183 -14.46 6.70 -3.11
N VAL A 184 -15.30 7.45 -3.84
CA VAL A 184 -14.95 8.80 -4.33
C VAL A 184 -14.71 9.76 -3.17
N THR A 185 -15.48 9.66 -2.08
CA THR A 185 -15.28 10.45 -0.88
C THR A 185 -13.91 10.16 -0.25
N GLY A 186 -13.50 8.90 -0.19
CA GLY A 186 -12.16 8.48 0.23
C GLY A 186 -11.06 9.08 -0.65
N LEU A 187 -11.21 8.97 -1.97
CA LEU A 187 -10.29 9.56 -2.95
C LEU A 187 -10.12 11.08 -2.76
N VAL A 188 -11.23 11.81 -2.70
CA VAL A 188 -11.22 13.27 -2.61
C VAL A 188 -10.68 13.69 -1.25
N GLY A 189 -11.11 13.04 -0.16
CA GLY A 189 -10.63 13.30 1.19
C GLY A 189 -9.12 13.13 1.31
N SER A 190 -8.59 12.02 0.80
CA SER A 190 -7.14 11.74 0.84
C SER A 190 -6.33 12.66 -0.09
N ALA A 191 -6.84 13.02 -1.26
CA ALA A 191 -6.18 14.00 -2.14
C ALA A 191 -6.10 15.39 -1.48
N LEU A 192 -7.17 15.82 -0.81
CA LEU A 192 -7.22 17.12 -0.14
C LEU A 192 -6.41 17.16 1.16
N TRP A 193 -6.40 16.09 1.96
CA TRP A 193 -5.72 16.08 3.26
C TRP A 193 -4.34 15.44 3.25
N GLY A 194 -3.99 14.63 2.25
CA GLY A 194 -2.75 13.85 2.23
C GLY A 194 -1.49 14.69 2.40
N HIS A 195 -1.44 15.89 1.81
CA HIS A 195 -0.32 16.81 1.95
C HIS A 195 -0.17 17.38 3.38
N ARG A 196 -1.25 17.42 4.16
CA ARG A 196 -1.24 17.93 5.55
C ARG A 196 -0.83 16.88 6.56
N LEU A 197 -1.11 15.61 6.29
CA LEU A 197 -0.88 14.51 7.23
C LEU A 197 0.60 14.09 7.29
N LYS A 198 1.44 14.53 6.34
CA LYS A 198 2.89 14.22 6.28
C LYS A 198 3.21 12.73 6.48
N LEU A 199 2.33 11.84 5.99
CA LEU A 199 2.49 10.40 6.15
C LEU A 199 3.61 9.87 5.25
N SER A 200 4.45 9.01 5.82
CA SER A 200 5.44 8.26 5.08
C SER A 200 4.75 7.19 4.21
N ALA A 201 5.45 6.68 3.19
CA ALA A 201 4.92 5.56 2.38
C ALA A 201 4.75 4.27 3.22
N GLY A 202 5.49 4.20 4.32
CA GLY A 202 5.40 3.15 5.32
C GLY A 202 4.14 3.24 6.16
N ASP A 203 3.84 4.43 6.68
CA ASP A 203 2.66 4.70 7.53
C ASP A 203 1.38 4.35 6.77
N VAL A 204 1.30 4.78 5.51
CA VAL A 204 0.15 4.51 4.66
C VAL A 204 0.03 3.01 4.33
N ALA A 205 1.15 2.33 4.09
CA ALA A 205 1.12 0.88 3.87
C ALA A 205 0.62 0.14 5.12
N LEU A 206 1.04 0.57 6.30
CA LEU A 206 0.58 0.02 7.58
C LEU A 206 -0.91 0.29 7.81
N ILE A 207 -1.41 1.48 7.49
CA ILE A 207 -2.84 1.80 7.59
C ILE A 207 -3.68 0.93 6.65
N ASN A 208 -3.24 0.78 5.39
CA ASN A 208 -3.92 -0.07 4.40
C ASN A 208 -3.90 -1.55 4.82
N SER A 209 -2.77 -2.01 5.36
CA SER A 209 -2.62 -3.34 5.96
C SER A 209 -3.59 -3.53 7.13
N GLY A 210 -3.64 -2.58 8.06
CA GLY A 210 -4.57 -2.60 9.20
C GLY A 210 -6.03 -2.68 8.78
N ALA A 211 -6.45 -1.89 7.79
CA ALA A 211 -7.80 -1.95 7.23
C ALA A 211 -8.11 -3.35 6.65
N THR A 212 -7.19 -3.90 5.86
CA THR A 212 -7.35 -5.20 5.19
C THR A 212 -7.46 -6.34 6.21
N TRP A 213 -6.53 -6.39 7.17
CA TRP A 213 -6.51 -7.44 8.18
C TRP A 213 -7.58 -7.26 9.25
N GLY A 214 -7.98 -6.03 9.54
CA GLY A 214 -9.13 -5.72 10.37
C GLY A 214 -10.42 -6.26 9.77
N LEU A 215 -10.66 -5.99 8.48
CA LEU A 215 -11.80 -6.55 7.76
C LEU A 215 -11.77 -8.07 7.71
N ALA A 216 -10.61 -8.66 7.38
CA ALA A 216 -10.44 -10.12 7.35
C ALA A 216 -10.70 -10.76 8.72
N ALA A 217 -10.19 -10.16 9.80
CA ALA A 217 -10.44 -10.61 11.16
C ALA A 217 -11.93 -10.50 11.54
N GLY A 218 -12.60 -9.41 11.18
CA GLY A 218 -14.05 -9.27 11.38
C GLY A 218 -14.85 -10.36 10.67
N GLY A 219 -14.48 -10.70 9.43
CA GLY A 219 -15.13 -11.76 8.66
C GLY A 219 -14.91 -13.16 9.24
N LEU A 220 -13.67 -13.49 9.59
CA LEU A 220 -13.32 -14.76 10.22
C LEU A 220 -13.91 -14.90 11.64
N LEU A 221 -14.05 -13.79 12.36
CA LEU A 221 -14.68 -13.79 13.67
C LEU A 221 -16.20 -14.00 13.55
N TRP A 222 -16.84 -13.37 12.55
CA TRP A 222 -18.24 -13.62 12.25
C TRP A 222 -18.51 -15.08 11.95
N SER A 223 -17.70 -15.69 11.08
CA SER A 223 -17.90 -17.10 10.72
C SER A 223 -17.59 -18.07 11.85
N THR A 224 -16.84 -17.61 12.88
CA THR A 224 -16.59 -18.37 14.12
C THR A 224 -17.82 -18.42 15.06
N PHE A 225 -18.73 -17.45 15.01
CA PHE A 225 -19.88 -17.34 15.92
C PHE A 225 -21.20 -17.73 15.24
N ASP A 226 -21.30 -18.97 14.78
CA ASP A 226 -22.52 -19.59 14.20
C ASP A 226 -23.12 -18.84 12.99
N GLU A 227 -22.32 -18.03 12.29
CA GLU A 227 -22.69 -17.32 11.06
C GLU A 227 -24.02 -16.54 11.15
N GLU A 228 -24.36 -16.00 12.32
CA GLU A 228 -25.61 -15.22 12.46
C GLU A 228 -25.62 -14.07 11.45
N PRO A 229 -26.57 -14.02 10.50
CA PRO A 229 -26.54 -13.04 9.41
C PRO A 229 -26.56 -11.60 9.94
N GLU A 230 -27.29 -11.37 11.03
CA GLU A 230 -27.40 -10.10 11.74
C GLU A 230 -26.05 -9.57 12.25
N ALA A 231 -25.11 -10.44 12.59
CA ALA A 231 -23.82 -10.08 13.16
C ALA A 231 -22.73 -9.82 12.10
N ARG A 232 -22.93 -10.23 10.84
CA ARG A 232 -21.92 -10.17 9.78
C ARG A 232 -21.40 -8.76 9.53
N ASP A 233 -22.29 -7.87 9.12
CA ASP A 233 -21.93 -6.52 8.71
C ASP A 233 -21.41 -5.67 9.88
N PRO A 234 -21.99 -5.75 11.10
CA PRO A 234 -21.42 -5.09 12.27
C PRO A 234 -20.00 -5.56 12.58
N LEU A 235 -19.72 -6.88 12.49
CA LEU A 235 -18.40 -7.44 12.79
C LEU A 235 -17.36 -7.07 11.73
N LEU A 236 -17.73 -7.10 10.44
CA LEU A 236 -16.87 -6.63 9.36
C LEU A 236 -16.54 -5.14 9.51
N LEU A 237 -17.55 -4.32 9.80
CA LEU A 237 -17.39 -2.88 9.98
C LEU A 237 -16.55 -2.56 11.23
N ALA A 238 -16.79 -3.27 12.34
CA ALA A 238 -16.00 -3.14 13.56
C ALA A 238 -14.55 -3.57 13.32
N GLY A 239 -14.33 -4.69 12.63
CA GLY A 239 -13.00 -5.17 12.26
C GLY A 239 -12.23 -4.15 11.42
N LEU A 240 -12.86 -3.63 10.36
CA LEU A 240 -12.27 -2.59 9.50
C LEU A 240 -11.86 -1.35 10.30
N ASN A 241 -12.78 -0.81 11.11
CA ASN A 241 -12.55 0.40 11.89
C ASN A 241 -11.50 0.21 12.99
N LEU A 242 -11.52 -0.93 13.70
CA LEU A 242 -10.49 -1.27 14.69
C LEU A 242 -9.13 -1.45 14.01
N GLY A 243 -9.09 -2.06 12.83
CA GLY A 243 -7.87 -2.20 12.03
C GLY A 243 -7.27 -0.85 11.63
N LEU A 244 -8.09 0.07 11.11
CA LEU A 244 -7.69 1.44 10.79
C LEU A 244 -7.21 2.21 12.02
N LEU A 245 -7.93 2.12 13.14
CA LEU A 245 -7.58 2.79 14.39
C LEU A 245 -6.24 2.26 14.95
N ALA A 246 -6.11 0.94 15.06
CA ALA A 246 -4.91 0.31 15.61
C ALA A 246 -3.68 0.61 14.74
N SER A 247 -3.79 0.47 13.42
CA SER A 247 -2.70 0.79 12.50
C SER A 247 -2.35 2.28 12.47
N GLY A 248 -3.33 3.18 12.59
CA GLY A 248 -3.10 4.62 12.72
C GLY A 248 -2.32 4.97 14.00
N ILE A 249 -2.67 4.34 15.13
CA ILE A 249 -1.94 4.50 16.40
C ILE A 249 -0.51 3.96 16.27
N ILE A 250 -0.32 2.79 15.67
CA ILE A 250 1.01 2.20 15.48
C ILE A 250 1.85 3.06 14.53
N ALA A 251 1.27 3.55 13.42
CA ALA A 251 1.95 4.42 12.46
C ALA A 251 2.40 5.74 13.11
N ALA A 252 1.67 6.24 14.10
CA ALA A 252 2.06 7.43 14.85
C ALA A 252 3.23 7.19 15.83
N GLN A 253 3.53 5.94 16.18
CA GLN A 253 4.55 5.59 17.19
C GLN A 253 5.75 4.85 16.62
N VAL A 254 5.60 4.18 15.48
CA VAL A 254 6.61 3.28 14.92
C VAL A 254 6.81 3.59 13.43
N GLU A 255 8.03 3.91 13.07
CA GLU A 255 8.43 4.00 11.66
C GLU A 255 8.53 2.60 11.07
N VAL A 256 7.61 2.28 10.17
CA VAL A 256 7.59 1.01 9.43
C VAL A 256 7.93 1.31 7.98
N THR A 257 8.91 0.65 7.38
CA THR A 257 9.16 0.83 5.94
C THR A 257 8.07 0.13 5.11
N ARG A 258 7.79 0.61 3.90
CA ARG A 258 6.81 -0.05 3.00
C ARG A 258 7.16 -1.51 2.73
N ALA A 259 8.45 -1.81 2.54
CA ALA A 259 8.92 -3.18 2.33
C ALA A 259 8.65 -4.07 3.56
N ARG A 260 8.88 -3.52 4.77
CA ARG A 260 8.55 -4.20 6.02
C ARG A 260 7.05 -4.49 6.13
N SER A 261 6.19 -3.51 5.83
CA SER A 261 4.72 -3.72 5.82
C SER A 261 4.32 -4.83 4.84
N ALA A 262 4.86 -4.82 3.62
CA ALA A 262 4.54 -5.85 2.62
C ALA A 262 4.98 -7.26 3.06
N LEU A 263 6.12 -7.40 3.74
CA LEU A 263 6.55 -8.68 4.29
C LEU A 263 5.68 -9.15 5.45
N ILE A 264 5.18 -8.23 6.29
CA ILE A 264 4.19 -8.54 7.33
C ILE A 264 2.91 -9.05 6.68
N ASP A 265 2.40 -8.38 5.63
CA ASP A 265 1.21 -8.81 4.90
C ASP A 265 1.38 -10.20 4.26
N LEU A 266 2.52 -10.44 3.60
CA LEU A 266 2.83 -11.76 3.05
C LEU A 266 2.88 -12.84 4.13
N SER A 267 3.38 -12.51 5.32
CA SER A 267 3.40 -13.44 6.45
C SER A 267 2.00 -13.71 6.99
N GLY A 268 1.12 -12.69 7.03
CA GLY A 268 -0.29 -12.85 7.35
C GLY A 268 -1.02 -13.78 6.37
N LEU A 269 -0.79 -13.61 5.06
CA LEU A 269 -1.34 -14.49 4.02
C LEU A 269 -0.81 -15.93 4.16
N GLY A 270 0.51 -16.08 4.37
CA GLY A 270 1.11 -17.39 4.61
C GLY A 270 0.54 -18.08 5.84
N GLY A 271 0.35 -17.32 6.93
CA GLY A 271 -0.29 -17.81 8.15
C GLY A 271 -1.73 -18.25 7.93
N LEU A 272 -2.53 -17.47 7.20
CA LEU A 272 -3.90 -17.81 6.83
C LEU A 272 -3.96 -19.12 6.03
N LEU A 273 -3.11 -19.25 4.99
CA LEU A 273 -3.04 -20.47 4.17
C LEU A 273 -2.65 -21.70 4.99
N VAL A 274 -1.66 -21.57 5.88
CA VAL A 274 -1.26 -22.65 6.80
C VAL A 274 -2.40 -23.00 7.76
N GLY A 275 -3.14 -22.01 8.26
CA GLY A 275 -4.32 -22.21 9.09
C GLY A 275 -5.40 -23.02 8.36
N VAL A 276 -5.78 -22.61 7.16
CA VAL A 276 -6.76 -23.33 6.32
C VAL A 276 -6.29 -24.75 6.00
N ALA A 277 -5.00 -24.94 5.69
CA ALA A 277 -4.45 -26.28 5.44
C ALA A 277 -4.48 -27.16 6.70
N ALA A 278 -4.16 -26.60 7.88
CA ALA A 278 -4.24 -27.31 9.15
C ALA A 278 -5.68 -27.72 9.50
N ALA A 279 -6.67 -26.88 9.18
CA ALA A 279 -8.08 -27.23 9.35
C ALA A 279 -8.46 -28.47 8.55
N ARG A 280 -8.04 -28.56 7.28
CA ARG A 280 -8.31 -29.73 6.43
C ARG A 280 -7.67 -31.00 6.97
N LEU A 281 -6.45 -30.91 7.51
CA LEU A 281 -5.81 -32.05 8.16
C LEU A 281 -6.53 -32.46 9.45
N ALA A 282 -7.03 -31.50 10.23
CA ALA A 282 -7.82 -31.79 11.43
C ALA A 282 -9.15 -32.48 11.09
N GLU A 283 -9.79 -32.07 10.00
CA GLU A 283 -11.02 -32.68 9.45
C GLU A 283 -10.83 -34.17 9.17
N GLU A 284 -9.71 -34.56 8.54
CA GLU A 284 -9.36 -35.97 8.28
C GLU A 284 -9.23 -36.80 9.56
N THR A 285 -8.89 -36.17 10.69
CA THR A 285 -8.77 -36.85 12.00
C THR A 285 -10.09 -36.93 12.78
N GLY A 286 -11.21 -36.44 12.20
CA GLY A 286 -12.52 -36.43 12.83
C GLY A 286 -12.77 -35.27 13.80
N ALA A 287 -11.93 -34.22 13.77
CA ALA A 287 -12.28 -32.95 14.40
C ALA A 287 -13.29 -32.22 13.50
N GLY A 288 -14.44 -31.84 14.04
CA GLY A 288 -15.57 -31.28 13.28
C GLY A 288 -15.21 -30.09 12.37
N ILE A 289 -16.00 -29.96 11.29
CA ILE A 289 -15.80 -29.06 10.13
C ILE A 289 -15.92 -27.57 10.53
N ASP A 290 -16.64 -27.26 11.62
CA ASP A 290 -16.93 -25.90 12.11
C ASP A 290 -15.69 -25.13 12.62
N ARG A 291 -14.48 -25.69 12.46
CA ARG A 291 -13.23 -25.10 12.98
C ARG A 291 -12.35 -24.47 11.92
N ALA A 292 -12.68 -24.56 10.63
CA ALA A 292 -11.79 -24.07 9.57
C ALA A 292 -11.43 -22.59 9.74
N ASP A 293 -12.40 -21.77 10.11
CA ASP A 293 -12.19 -20.34 10.28
C ASP A 293 -11.42 -19.98 11.56
N HIS A 294 -11.57 -20.79 12.61
CA HIS A 294 -10.76 -20.68 13.81
C HIS A 294 -9.27 -20.89 13.48
N PHE A 295 -8.96 -21.94 12.70
CA PHE A 295 -7.59 -22.20 12.27
C PHE A 295 -7.09 -21.11 11.32
N ALA A 296 -7.92 -20.61 10.40
CA ALA A 296 -7.56 -19.50 9.52
C ALA A 296 -7.26 -18.22 10.30
N LEU A 297 -8.10 -17.87 11.29
CA LEU A 297 -7.93 -16.70 12.16
C LEU A 297 -6.66 -16.80 13.01
N VAL A 298 -6.44 -17.94 13.65
CA VAL A 298 -5.24 -18.20 14.46
C VAL A 298 -3.99 -18.21 13.57
N GLY A 299 -4.05 -18.85 12.41
CA GLY A 299 -2.96 -18.90 11.45
C GLY A 299 -2.58 -17.51 10.94
N MET A 300 -3.57 -16.71 10.54
CA MET A 300 -3.40 -15.32 10.12
C MET A 300 -2.75 -14.48 11.22
N ALA A 301 -3.25 -14.56 12.45
CA ALA A 301 -2.70 -13.83 13.60
C ALA A 301 -1.24 -14.24 13.87
N ALA A 302 -0.95 -15.54 13.89
CA ALA A 302 0.41 -16.06 14.07
C ALA A 302 1.35 -15.61 12.94
N GLY A 303 0.88 -15.61 11.69
CA GLY A 303 1.61 -15.12 10.53
C GLY A 303 1.98 -13.65 10.63
N LEU A 304 1.02 -12.78 11.00
CA LEU A 304 1.26 -11.36 11.19
C LEU A 304 2.26 -11.09 12.34
N ILE A 305 2.12 -11.80 13.45
CA ILE A 305 3.05 -11.69 14.60
C ILE A 305 4.46 -12.13 14.19
N ALA A 306 4.58 -13.28 13.53
CA ALA A 306 5.85 -13.81 13.06
C ALA A 306 6.50 -12.85 12.04
N GLY A 307 5.73 -12.36 11.07
CA GLY A 307 6.19 -11.37 10.09
C GLY A 307 6.68 -10.09 10.76
N SER A 308 5.96 -9.56 11.75
CA SER A 308 6.35 -8.37 12.50
C SER A 308 7.68 -8.56 13.24
N PHE A 309 7.88 -9.74 13.85
CA PHE A 309 9.10 -10.08 14.57
C PHE A 309 10.30 -10.30 13.62
N LEU A 310 10.12 -11.10 12.58
CA LEU A 310 11.18 -11.45 11.61
C LEU A 310 11.65 -10.24 10.80
N THR A 311 10.79 -9.24 10.62
CA THR A 311 11.12 -8.04 9.85
C THR A 311 11.59 -6.86 10.69
N ARG A 312 11.75 -7.03 12.01
CA ARG A 312 12.05 -5.93 12.95
C ARG A 312 13.30 -5.12 12.61
N GLY A 313 14.31 -5.74 12.00
CA GLY A 313 15.55 -5.06 11.56
C GLY A 313 15.54 -4.54 10.12
N ILE A 314 14.46 -4.77 9.35
CA ILE A 314 14.38 -4.33 7.95
C ILE A 314 13.98 -2.85 7.91
N GLY A 315 14.97 -1.98 7.81
CA GLY A 315 14.78 -0.53 7.66
C GLY A 315 15.71 0.34 8.50
N GLU A 316 16.43 -0.22 9.48
CA GLU A 316 17.41 0.51 10.30
C GLU A 316 18.76 0.70 9.59
N ALA A 317 19.07 -0.12 8.58
CA ALA A 317 20.29 0.01 7.79
C ALA A 317 20.09 1.01 6.63
N ASP A 318 20.44 2.27 6.89
CA ASP A 318 21.04 3.22 5.95
C ASP A 318 20.69 3.08 4.46
N GLY A 319 19.77 3.91 3.93
CA GLY A 319 19.80 4.49 2.57
C GLY A 319 19.99 3.58 1.33
N GLY A 320 20.13 2.28 1.50
CA GLY A 320 20.40 1.27 0.50
C GLY A 320 19.10 0.54 0.24
N SER A 321 18.47 0.85 -0.88
CA SER A 321 17.28 0.14 -1.31
C SER A 321 17.63 -1.32 -1.59
N SER A 322 17.28 -2.23 -0.69
CA SER A 322 17.06 -3.63 -1.07
C SER A 322 15.90 -3.62 -2.08
N SER A 323 16.22 -3.85 -3.36
CA SER A 323 15.21 -3.89 -4.39
C SER A 323 14.64 -5.30 -4.44
N LEU A 324 13.40 -5.47 -3.98
CA LEU A 324 12.60 -6.63 -4.33
C LEU A 324 12.44 -6.62 -5.86
N ARG A 325 13.12 -7.55 -6.54
CA ARG A 325 12.90 -7.76 -7.98
C ARG A 325 11.86 -8.86 -8.14
N PRO A 326 10.83 -8.67 -8.98
CA PRO A 326 9.98 -9.77 -9.40
C PRO A 326 10.88 -10.81 -10.08
N ALA A 327 10.90 -12.00 -9.52
CA ALA A 327 11.67 -13.13 -10.02
C ALA A 327 10.67 -14.16 -10.53
N THR A 328 10.75 -14.48 -11.81
CA THR A 328 10.07 -15.65 -12.36
C THR A 328 10.88 -16.88 -11.96
N GLN A 329 10.29 -17.73 -11.14
CA GLN A 329 10.91 -18.98 -10.71
C GLN A 329 10.14 -20.14 -11.34
N SER A 330 10.85 -21.08 -11.94
CA SER A 330 10.22 -22.32 -12.40
C SER A 330 10.02 -23.22 -11.18
N ILE A 331 8.76 -23.49 -10.82
CA ILE A 331 8.40 -24.38 -9.74
C ILE A 331 7.94 -25.70 -10.36
N THR A 332 8.62 -26.80 -10.04
CA THR A 332 8.20 -28.13 -10.49
C THR A 332 7.25 -28.72 -9.47
N ASP A 333 6.05 -29.13 -9.90
CA ASP A 333 5.08 -29.79 -9.02
C ASP A 333 5.50 -31.22 -8.67
N ALA A 334 4.78 -31.85 -7.73
CA ALA A 334 5.04 -33.23 -7.30
C ALA A 334 4.84 -34.28 -8.43
N ALA A 335 4.20 -33.89 -9.54
CA ALA A 335 4.03 -34.72 -10.72
C ALA A 335 5.10 -34.46 -11.80
N GLY A 336 6.11 -33.62 -11.51
CA GLY A 336 7.21 -33.30 -12.43
C GLY A 336 6.90 -32.21 -13.46
N ARG A 337 5.77 -31.50 -13.35
CA ARG A 337 5.39 -30.43 -14.29
C ARG A 337 5.97 -29.09 -13.85
N SER A 338 6.62 -28.37 -14.77
CA SER A 338 7.15 -27.03 -14.51
C SER A 338 6.05 -25.97 -14.68
N ASN A 339 5.75 -25.26 -13.61
CA ASN A 339 4.87 -24.10 -13.59
C ASN A 339 5.70 -22.82 -13.39
N LEU A 340 5.33 -21.74 -14.07
CA LEU A 340 5.97 -20.44 -13.89
C LEU A 340 5.38 -19.77 -12.63
N GLY A 341 6.15 -19.71 -11.55
CA GLY A 341 5.80 -18.97 -10.35
C GLY A 341 6.30 -17.53 -10.45
N LEU A 342 5.43 -16.57 -10.17
CA LEU A 342 5.82 -15.19 -9.87
C LEU A 342 6.21 -15.12 -8.39
N GLY A 343 7.50 -14.97 -8.11
CA GLY A 343 8.04 -14.76 -6.77
C GLY A 343 8.72 -13.40 -6.65
N ALA A 344 9.15 -13.05 -5.44
CA ALA A 344 10.04 -11.91 -5.21
C ALA A 344 11.39 -12.42 -4.69
N ALA A 345 12.48 -11.99 -5.32
CA ALA A 345 13.83 -12.26 -4.83
C ALA A 345 14.34 -11.05 -4.04
N LEU A 346 14.91 -11.31 -2.87
CA LEU A 346 15.67 -10.36 -2.08
C LEU A 346 17.16 -10.56 -2.40
N GLU A 347 17.79 -9.58 -3.05
CA GLU A 347 19.25 -9.49 -3.11
C GLU A 347 19.73 -8.62 -1.95
N PHE A 348 20.68 -9.14 -1.18
CA PHE A 348 21.38 -8.45 -0.10
C PHE A 348 22.69 -7.85 -0.63
#